data_AF-A0A9D8H7H5-F1
#
_entry.id   AF-A0A9D8H7H5-F1
#
_cell.length_a   1.000
_cell.length_b   1.000
_cell.length_c   1.000
_cell.angle_alpha   90.00
_cell.angle_beta   90.00
_cell.angle_gamma   90.00
#
_symmetry.space_group_name_H-M   'P 1'
#
loop_
_entity.id
_entity.type
_entity.pdbx_description
1 polymer ?
#
loop_
_entity_poly.entity_id
_entity_poly.type
_entity_poly.pdbx_seq_one_letter_code
_entity_poly.pdbx_strand_id
1 'polypeptide(L)'
;MTRFRRRVVALVLVVTGIVAAVRAGAYVSERRLPPPDREDLARIFDPKVEDMGFEVTRARLQNLDSYAIDPKGRHLAIYLEPTGDTFTDEEYVAAFADSARVFLPLVYKKWKGLKSFDVCLEPLPSVDASEEPPAVTQIFVTRKGLNAVDWDTVTLTDLIATANEYGATNETQGDFYVYFLERLNTVPELVAARAEAEQA
;
A
#
# COMPACT_ATOMS: atom_id res chain seq x y z
N MET A 1 -70.90 1.41 -52.77
CA MET A 1 -70.11 0.17 -53.00
C MET A 1 -68.75 0.52 -53.57
N THR A 2 -67.70 0.59 -52.73
CA THR A 2 -66.33 0.17 -53.10
C THR A 2 -65.47 0.19 -51.85
N ARG A 3 -65.02 -1.01 -51.47
CA ARG A 3 -63.97 -1.25 -50.47
C ARG A 3 -62.67 -0.62 -50.97
N PHE A 4 -61.71 -0.27 -50.09
CA PHE A 4 -60.34 -0.80 -50.17
C PHE A 4 -59.43 -0.29 -49.04
N ARG A 5 -58.97 -1.28 -48.26
CA ARG A 5 -57.60 -1.47 -47.72
C ARG A 5 -57.03 -0.49 -46.67
N ARG A 6 -57.10 -1.01 -45.43
CA ARG A 6 -56.04 -0.97 -44.39
C ARG A 6 -54.63 -0.84 -44.98
N ARG A 7 -53.85 0.09 -44.44
CA ARG A 7 -52.39 -0.04 -44.28
C ARG A 7 -52.01 0.42 -42.88
N VAL A 8 -51.76 -0.56 -42.01
CA VAL A 8 -51.02 -0.39 -40.76
C VAL A 8 -49.57 -0.19 -41.18
N VAL A 9 -48.99 0.98 -40.90
CA VAL A 9 -47.54 1.18 -41.01
C VAL A 9 -46.99 1.01 -39.60
N ALA A 10 -46.40 -0.16 -39.35
CA ALA A 10 -45.62 -0.43 -38.17
C ALA A 10 -44.31 0.33 -38.28
N LEU A 11 -44.13 1.35 -37.43
CA LEU A 11 -42.85 2.02 -37.25
C LEU A 11 -41.97 1.12 -36.38
N VAL A 12 -41.11 0.33 -37.02
CA VAL A 12 -40.02 -0.39 -36.35
C VAL A 12 -38.91 0.63 -36.11
N LEU A 13 -38.84 1.17 -34.89
CA LEU A 13 -37.66 1.91 -34.42
C LEU A 13 -36.53 0.89 -34.18
N VAL A 14 -35.59 0.86 -35.13
CA VAL A 14 -34.32 0.17 -35.02
C VAL A 14 -33.50 0.86 -33.93
N VAL A 15 -33.42 0.26 -32.74
CA VAL A 15 -32.47 0.64 -31.69
C VAL A 15 -31.10 0.07 -32.09
N THR A 16 -30.41 0.77 -32.99
CA THR A 16 -29.03 0.45 -33.35
C THR A 16 -28.06 1.07 -32.35
N GLY A 17 -27.45 0.20 -31.53
CA GLY A 17 -26.02 0.24 -31.24
C GLY A 17 -25.49 1.30 -30.27
N ILE A 18 -25.57 1.02 -28.96
CA ILE A 18 -24.51 1.41 -28.02
C ILE A 18 -24.19 0.17 -27.17
N VAL A 19 -23.37 -0.74 -27.68
CA VAL A 19 -22.78 -1.82 -26.86
C VAL A 19 -21.32 -2.00 -27.24
N ALA A 20 -20.49 -0.98 -26.98
CA ALA A 20 -19.04 -1.10 -27.10
C ALA A 20 -18.30 -0.07 -26.21
N ALA A 21 -18.63 0.00 -24.91
CA ALA A 21 -17.82 0.75 -23.95
C ALA A 21 -17.86 0.23 -22.50
N VAL A 22 -18.58 -0.85 -22.19
CA VAL A 22 -18.80 -1.28 -20.79
C VAL A 22 -17.87 -2.43 -20.35
N ARG A 23 -17.18 -3.11 -21.26
CA ARG A 23 -16.34 -4.27 -20.89
C ARG A 23 -14.97 -3.93 -20.29
N ALA A 24 -14.45 -2.72 -20.50
CA ALA A 24 -13.18 -2.30 -19.88
C ALA A 24 -13.35 -1.90 -18.39
N GLY A 25 -14.51 -1.38 -18.00
CA GLY A 25 -14.80 -1.01 -16.60
C GLY A 25 -15.08 -2.20 -15.69
N ALA A 26 -15.67 -3.27 -16.22
CA ALA A 26 -16.01 -4.47 -15.43
C ALA A 26 -14.77 -5.24 -14.94
N TYR A 27 -13.72 -5.34 -15.76
CA TYR A 27 -12.51 -6.12 -15.45
C TYR A 27 -11.60 -5.45 -14.39
N VAL A 28 -11.68 -4.12 -14.26
CA VAL A 28 -10.99 -3.36 -13.18
C VAL A 28 -11.72 -3.55 -11.84
N SER A 29 -13.05 -3.71 -11.86
CA SER A 29 -13.85 -3.90 -10.63
C SER A 29 -13.59 -5.24 -9.92
N GLU A 30 -13.16 -6.29 -10.65
CA GLU A 30 -12.91 -7.61 -10.05
C GLU A 30 -11.65 -7.66 -9.18
N ARG A 31 -10.66 -6.79 -9.45
CA ARG A 31 -9.39 -6.82 -8.74
C ARG A 31 -9.41 -6.05 -7.42
N ARG A 32 -10.46 -5.27 -7.10
CA ARG A 32 -10.52 -4.42 -5.89
C ARG A 32 -9.17 -3.74 -5.61
N LEU A 33 -8.81 -2.75 -6.42
CA LEU A 33 -7.63 -1.90 -6.21
C LEU A 33 -8.00 -0.71 -5.31
N PRO A 34 -7.02 -0.12 -4.59
CA PRO A 34 -7.23 1.13 -3.89
C PRO A 34 -7.44 2.29 -4.88
N PRO A 35 -7.97 3.44 -4.42
CA PRO A 35 -7.92 4.67 -5.20
C PRO A 35 -6.45 5.09 -5.46
N PRO A 36 -6.17 5.80 -6.57
CA PRO A 36 -4.79 6.06 -6.98
C PRO A 36 -4.11 7.25 -6.31
N ASP A 37 -4.88 8.26 -5.93
CA ASP A 37 -4.36 9.53 -5.41
C ASP A 37 -4.34 9.60 -3.89
N ARG A 38 -3.53 10.54 -3.38
CA ARG A 38 -3.34 10.77 -1.95
C ARG A 38 -4.64 11.10 -1.24
N GLU A 39 -5.49 11.96 -1.80
CA GLU A 39 -6.64 12.50 -1.07
C GLU A 39 -7.64 11.40 -0.70
N ASP A 40 -7.97 10.52 -1.64
CA ASP A 40 -8.85 9.39 -1.37
C ASP A 40 -8.19 8.35 -0.42
N LEU A 41 -6.87 8.16 -0.51
CA LEU A 41 -6.13 7.25 0.36
C LEU A 41 -6.00 7.77 1.79
N ALA A 42 -5.72 9.06 1.96
CA ALA A 42 -5.63 9.73 3.26
C ALA A 42 -6.95 9.61 4.01
N ARG A 43 -8.10 9.84 3.35
CA ARG A 43 -9.44 9.58 3.94
C ARG A 43 -9.65 8.15 4.47
N ILE A 44 -8.88 7.17 3.99
CA ILE A 44 -8.95 5.78 4.44
C ILE A 44 -7.97 5.50 5.58
N PHE A 45 -6.79 6.13 5.54
CA PHE A 45 -5.67 5.84 6.43
C PHE A 45 -5.56 6.81 7.61
N ASP A 46 -5.84 8.10 7.42
CA ASP A 46 -5.77 9.15 8.45
C ASP A 46 -6.43 8.72 9.76
N PRO A 47 -7.69 8.20 9.77
CA PRO A 47 -8.33 7.82 11.03
C PRO A 47 -7.63 6.69 11.78
N LYS A 48 -6.74 5.93 11.13
CA LYS A 48 -5.96 4.85 11.74
C LYS A 48 -4.60 5.33 12.21
N VAL A 49 -3.97 6.21 11.44
CA VAL A 49 -2.63 6.71 11.75
C VAL A 49 -2.69 7.80 12.82
N GLU A 50 -3.78 8.56 12.90
CA GLU A 50 -4.02 9.55 13.96
C GLU A 50 -3.99 8.90 15.35
N ASP A 51 -4.66 7.74 15.52
CA ASP A 51 -4.64 6.95 16.76
C ASP A 51 -3.23 6.46 17.13
N MET A 52 -2.31 6.44 16.16
CA MET A 52 -0.91 6.02 16.31
C MET A 52 0.04 7.22 16.45
N GLY A 53 -0.45 8.46 16.40
CA GLY A 53 0.37 9.67 16.47
C GLY A 53 1.04 10.06 15.15
N PHE A 54 0.42 9.74 14.02
CA PHE A 54 0.92 10.02 12.67
C PHE A 54 -0.13 10.67 11.77
N GLU A 55 0.32 11.29 10.68
CA GLU A 55 -0.49 11.74 9.56
C GLU A 55 0.02 11.18 8.23
N VAL A 56 -0.87 11.05 7.24
CA VAL A 56 -0.47 10.61 5.89
C VAL A 56 -0.05 11.82 5.04
N THR A 57 1.26 11.95 4.84
CA THR A 57 1.86 13.00 3.99
C THR A 57 1.86 12.61 2.51
N ARG A 58 2.08 11.33 2.22
CA ARG A 58 2.07 10.79 0.85
C ARG A 58 1.40 9.43 0.81
N ALA A 59 0.56 9.22 -0.20
CA ALA A 59 -0.03 7.93 -0.48
C ALA A 59 -0.36 7.82 -1.98
N ARG A 60 -0.03 6.69 -2.60
CA ARG A 60 -0.21 6.52 -4.05
C ARG A 60 -0.31 5.07 -4.48
N LEU A 61 -1.24 4.78 -5.40
CA LEU A 61 -1.21 3.54 -6.19
C LEU A 61 -0.31 3.74 -7.41
N GLN A 62 0.69 2.89 -7.53
CA GLN A 62 1.77 3.02 -8.49
C GLN A 62 1.89 1.83 -9.43
N ASN A 63 2.38 2.13 -10.62
CA ASN A 63 2.93 1.14 -11.53
C ASN A 63 4.26 0.59 -10.98
N LEU A 64 4.44 -0.73 -11.00
CA LEU A 64 5.61 -1.38 -10.41
C LEU A 64 6.93 -1.12 -11.16
N ASP A 65 6.85 -0.84 -12.46
CA ASP A 65 8.04 -0.69 -13.30
C ASP A 65 8.54 0.77 -13.29
N SER A 66 7.60 1.73 -13.27
CA SER A 66 7.90 3.16 -13.36
C SER A 66 7.76 3.93 -12.05
N TYR A 67 7.10 3.35 -11.04
CA TYR A 67 6.70 4.02 -9.80
C TYR A 67 5.83 5.27 -9.98
N ALA A 68 5.34 5.53 -11.19
CA ALA A 68 4.38 6.59 -11.46
C ALA A 68 3.00 6.21 -10.91
N ILE A 69 2.21 7.22 -10.53
CA ILE A 69 0.81 7.05 -10.13
C ILE A 69 0.03 6.43 -11.31
N ASP A 70 -0.65 5.31 -11.06
CA ASP A 70 -1.41 4.57 -12.06
C ASP A 70 -2.68 3.98 -11.44
N PRO A 71 -3.89 4.32 -11.93
CA PRO A 71 -5.15 3.71 -11.49
C PRO A 71 -5.24 2.18 -11.68
N LYS A 72 -4.37 1.62 -12.52
CA LYS A 72 -4.21 0.16 -12.73
C LYS A 72 -2.93 -0.38 -12.09
N GLY A 73 -2.20 0.47 -11.39
CA GLY A 73 -1.04 0.13 -10.59
C GLY A 73 -1.36 -0.99 -9.60
N ARG A 74 -0.31 -1.70 -9.20
CA ARG A 74 -0.44 -2.85 -8.27
C ARG A 74 0.52 -2.74 -7.10
N HIS A 75 1.17 -1.60 -6.93
CA HIS A 75 1.98 -1.26 -5.78
C HIS A 75 1.31 -0.10 -5.05
N LEU A 76 1.04 -0.26 -3.76
CA LEU A 76 0.61 0.85 -2.92
C LEU A 76 1.81 1.30 -2.10
N ALA A 77 1.97 2.59 -1.87
CA ALA A 77 2.90 3.12 -0.88
C ALA A 77 2.17 4.16 -0.03
N ILE A 78 2.38 4.09 1.28
CA ILE A 78 1.97 5.13 2.24
C ILE A 78 3.17 5.62 3.03
N TYR A 79 3.19 6.91 3.32
CA TYR A 79 4.21 7.60 4.07
C TYR A 79 3.55 8.31 5.24
N LEU A 80 4.08 8.03 6.43
CA LEU A 80 3.52 8.46 7.71
C LEU A 80 4.52 9.42 8.37
N GLU A 81 4.08 10.63 8.65
CA GLU A 81 4.86 11.63 9.39
C GLU A 81 4.35 11.71 10.84
N PRO A 82 5.23 11.73 11.86
CA PRO A 82 4.77 11.86 13.25
C PRO A 82 4.13 13.24 13.52
N THR A 83 3.00 13.27 14.23
CA THR A 83 2.20 14.50 14.48
C THR A 83 2.59 15.24 15.76
N GLY A 84 3.86 15.23 16.15
CA GLY A 84 4.36 15.84 17.39
C GLY A 84 5.60 16.71 17.19
N ASP A 85 5.99 17.46 18.22
CA ASP A 85 7.20 18.28 18.17
C ASP A 85 8.49 17.44 18.32
N THR A 86 8.35 16.21 18.83
CA THR A 86 9.46 15.28 19.11
C THR A 86 9.07 13.87 18.71
N PHE A 87 10.05 13.11 18.21
CA PHE A 87 9.92 11.71 17.87
C PHE A 87 11.32 11.08 17.91
N THR A 88 11.57 10.18 18.86
CA THR A 88 12.90 9.59 19.08
C THR A 88 13.18 8.42 18.15
N ASP A 89 14.44 8.03 18.08
CA ASP A 89 14.86 6.87 17.29
C ASP A 89 14.26 5.56 17.83
N GLU A 90 14.07 5.44 19.15
CA GLU A 90 13.32 4.34 19.77
C GLU A 90 11.85 4.33 19.33
N GLU A 91 11.21 5.51 19.26
CA GLU A 91 9.83 5.63 18.81
C GLU A 91 9.68 5.24 17.33
N TYR A 92 10.66 5.56 16.47
CA TYR A 92 10.69 5.07 15.08
C TYR A 92 10.77 3.55 15.01
N VAL A 93 11.62 2.92 15.82
CA VAL A 93 11.76 1.45 15.84
C VAL A 93 10.48 0.77 16.32
N ALA A 94 9.87 1.29 17.40
CA ALA A 94 8.60 0.76 17.90
C ALA A 94 7.46 0.93 16.90
N ALA A 95 7.31 2.14 16.33
CA ALA A 95 6.26 2.45 15.37
C ALA A 95 6.39 1.65 14.06
N PHE A 96 7.61 1.29 13.66
CA PHE A 96 7.84 0.45 12.49
C PHE A 96 7.11 -0.89 12.61
N ALA A 97 7.29 -1.60 13.73
CA ALA A 97 6.66 -2.90 13.95
C ALA A 97 5.13 -2.78 14.08
N ASP A 98 4.65 -1.77 14.80
CA ASP A 98 3.21 -1.55 14.98
C ASP A 98 2.51 -1.17 13.68
N SER A 99 3.09 -0.26 12.89
CA SER A 99 2.52 0.14 11.60
C SER A 99 2.50 -1.03 10.61
N ALA A 100 3.56 -1.84 10.55
CA ALA A 100 3.59 -3.07 9.75
C ALA A 100 2.45 -4.02 10.14
N ARG A 101 2.31 -4.32 11.44
CA ARG A 101 1.30 -5.23 11.99
C ARG A 101 -0.12 -4.77 11.71
N VAL A 102 -0.38 -3.46 11.76
CA VAL A 102 -1.70 -2.89 11.49
C VAL A 102 -2.01 -2.85 10.00
N PHE A 103 -1.12 -2.29 9.19
CA PHE A 103 -1.46 -1.94 7.81
C PHE A 103 -1.31 -3.09 6.84
N LEU A 104 -0.25 -3.90 6.92
CA LEU A 104 0.01 -4.95 5.94
C LEU A 104 -1.16 -5.94 5.80
N PRO A 105 -1.64 -6.62 6.87
CA PRO A 105 -2.77 -7.53 6.75
C PRO A 105 -4.06 -6.80 6.33
N LEU A 106 -4.30 -5.59 6.83
CA LEU A 106 -5.50 -4.81 6.53
C LEU A 106 -5.60 -4.44 5.05
N VAL A 107 -4.53 -3.89 4.50
CA VAL A 107 -4.44 -3.46 3.10
C VAL A 107 -4.61 -4.65 2.17
N TYR A 108 -3.91 -5.76 2.43
CA TYR A 108 -3.99 -6.93 1.57
C TYR A 108 -5.32 -7.69 1.64
N LYS A 109 -6.01 -7.63 2.78
CA LYS A 109 -7.38 -8.13 2.95
C LYS A 109 -8.38 -7.28 2.18
N LYS A 110 -8.24 -5.94 2.24
CA LYS A 110 -9.16 -4.99 1.60
C LYS A 110 -9.01 -5.00 0.07
N TRP A 111 -7.77 -4.96 -0.42
CA TRP A 111 -7.48 -4.81 -1.84
C TRP A 111 -6.74 -6.02 -2.40
N LYS A 112 -7.50 -7.00 -2.90
CA LYS A 112 -7.00 -8.27 -3.45
C LYS A 112 -6.15 -8.11 -4.72
N GLY A 113 -6.20 -6.94 -5.35
CA GLY A 113 -5.50 -6.64 -6.58
C GLY A 113 -4.05 -6.22 -6.37
N LEU A 114 -3.66 -5.77 -5.18
CA LEU A 114 -2.28 -5.35 -4.91
C LEU A 114 -1.31 -6.52 -5.04
N LYS A 115 -0.11 -6.24 -5.56
CA LYS A 115 1.04 -7.15 -5.62
C LYS A 115 2.00 -6.86 -4.48
N SER A 116 2.37 -5.59 -4.29
CA SER A 116 3.22 -5.12 -3.20
C SER A 116 2.60 -3.93 -2.47
N PHE A 117 3.07 -3.68 -1.25
CA PHE A 117 2.65 -2.57 -0.43
C PHE A 117 3.79 -2.12 0.49
N ASP A 118 3.99 -0.80 0.57
CA ASP A 118 4.98 -0.17 1.41
C ASP A 118 4.35 0.69 2.50
N VAL A 119 4.91 0.58 3.70
CA VAL A 119 4.69 1.52 4.80
C VAL A 119 6.03 2.19 5.10
N CYS A 120 6.06 3.51 4.95
CA CYS A 120 7.23 4.34 5.19
C CYS A 120 6.96 5.26 6.38
N LEU A 121 7.92 5.38 7.30
CA LEU A 121 7.90 6.42 8.34
C LEU A 121 8.86 7.54 7.93
N GLU A 122 8.36 8.76 7.90
CA GLU A 122 9.10 9.96 7.51
C GLU A 122 9.75 10.66 8.72
N PRO A 123 10.83 11.43 8.50
CA PRO A 123 11.38 12.30 9.54
C PRO A 123 10.34 13.33 9.99
N LEU A 124 10.52 13.89 11.19
CA LEU A 124 9.82 15.10 11.59
C LEU A 124 10.13 16.26 10.62
N PRO A 125 9.19 17.20 10.39
CA PRO A 125 9.44 18.42 9.61
C PRO A 125 10.61 19.26 10.15
N SER A 126 10.86 19.21 11.46
CA SER A 126 11.99 19.90 12.10
C SER A 126 13.35 19.29 11.77
N VAL A 127 13.37 18.05 11.31
CA VAL A 127 14.58 17.32 10.86
C VAL A 127 14.77 17.47 9.36
N ASP A 128 13.71 17.30 8.57
CA ASP A 128 13.71 17.48 7.12
C ASP A 128 12.33 17.99 6.66
N ALA A 129 12.28 19.23 6.17
CA ALA A 129 11.06 19.90 5.69
C ALA A 129 10.89 19.85 4.16
N SER A 130 11.64 18.98 3.47
CA SER A 130 11.47 18.81 2.02
C SER A 130 10.09 18.22 1.68
N GLU A 131 9.62 18.42 0.44
CA GLU A 131 8.30 17.94 0.01
C GLU A 131 8.20 16.40 -0.01
N GLU A 132 9.32 15.73 -0.25
CA GLU A 132 9.41 14.28 -0.32
C GLU A 132 10.65 13.81 0.46
N PRO A 133 10.66 13.88 1.80
CA PRO A 133 11.82 13.48 2.56
C PRO A 133 12.07 11.97 2.40
N PRO A 134 13.32 11.51 2.49
CA PRO A 134 13.61 10.09 2.54
C PRO A 134 13.00 9.49 3.81
N ALA A 135 12.50 8.25 3.72
CA ALA A 135 11.96 7.56 4.87
C ALA A 135 13.06 7.29 5.92
N VAL A 136 12.72 7.38 7.20
CA VAL A 136 13.55 6.94 8.33
C VAL A 136 13.49 5.42 8.47
N THR A 137 12.31 4.84 8.24
CA THR A 137 12.11 3.39 8.14
C THR A 137 11.18 3.05 7.00
N GLN A 138 11.35 1.88 6.38
CA GLN A 138 10.42 1.39 5.36
C GLN A 138 10.28 -0.13 5.47
N ILE A 139 9.06 -0.60 5.31
CA ILE A 139 8.78 -2.02 5.06
C ILE A 139 8.09 -2.14 3.71
N PHE A 140 8.64 -3.00 2.84
CA PHE A 140 8.04 -3.41 1.58
C PHE A 140 7.68 -4.89 1.69
N VAL A 141 6.45 -5.23 1.29
CA VAL A 141 5.98 -6.62 1.32
C VAL A 141 5.23 -6.92 0.03
N THR A 142 5.44 -8.12 -0.52
CA THR A 142 4.57 -8.69 -1.55
C THR A 142 3.50 -9.58 -0.91
N ARG A 143 2.47 -9.99 -1.66
CA ARG A 143 1.52 -11.00 -1.15
C ARG A 143 2.20 -12.29 -0.69
N LYS A 144 3.29 -12.68 -1.34
CA LYS A 144 4.03 -13.89 -0.98
C LYS A 144 4.74 -13.68 0.35
N GLY A 145 5.44 -12.56 0.52
CA GLY A 145 6.06 -12.18 1.79
C GLY A 145 5.05 -12.03 2.91
N LEU A 146 3.87 -11.47 2.64
CA LEU A 146 2.79 -11.36 3.62
C LEU A 146 2.41 -12.72 4.22
N ASN A 147 2.35 -13.77 3.41
CA ASN A 147 1.95 -15.10 3.87
C ASN A 147 3.05 -15.84 4.64
N ALA A 148 4.27 -15.31 4.68
CA ALA A 148 5.38 -15.88 5.44
C ALA A 148 5.35 -15.48 6.93
N VAL A 149 4.50 -14.53 7.30
CA VAL A 149 4.45 -13.93 8.64
C VAL A 149 3.12 -14.24 9.33
N ASP A 150 3.19 -14.62 10.61
CA ASP A 150 2.02 -14.66 11.49
C ASP A 150 1.73 -13.26 12.06
N TRP A 151 0.91 -12.48 11.37
CA TRP A 151 0.62 -11.09 11.70
C TRP A 151 -0.10 -10.88 13.04
N ASP A 152 -0.69 -11.92 13.63
CA ASP A 152 -1.38 -11.78 14.91
C ASP A 152 -0.38 -11.72 16.09
N THR A 153 0.81 -12.30 15.92
CA THR A 153 1.86 -12.38 16.96
C THR A 153 3.22 -11.85 16.52
N VAL A 154 3.33 -11.30 15.31
CA VAL A 154 4.60 -10.84 14.73
C VAL A 154 5.32 -9.83 15.63
N THR A 155 6.61 -10.04 15.80
CA THR A 155 7.55 -9.16 16.51
C THR A 155 8.51 -8.45 15.55
N LEU A 156 9.26 -7.46 16.04
CA LEU A 156 10.34 -6.84 15.26
C LEU A 156 11.38 -7.88 14.80
N THR A 157 11.75 -8.82 15.67
CA THR A 157 12.64 -9.94 15.34
C THR A 157 12.09 -10.76 14.17
N ASP A 158 10.81 -11.12 14.21
CA ASP A 158 10.18 -11.91 13.13
C ASP A 158 10.17 -11.17 11.79
N LEU A 159 9.90 -9.85 11.79
CA LEU A 159 9.93 -9.03 10.59
C LEU A 159 11.35 -9.00 9.98
N ILE A 160 12.39 -8.87 10.82
CA ILE A 160 13.78 -8.85 10.37
C ILE A 160 14.22 -10.23 9.87
N ALA A 161 13.91 -11.30 10.59
CA ALA A 161 14.21 -12.67 10.18
C ALA A 161 13.54 -13.00 8.84
N THR A 162 12.26 -12.64 8.69
CA THR A 162 11.55 -12.79 7.42
C THR A 162 12.21 -12.00 6.30
N ALA A 163 12.66 -10.77 6.58
CA ALA A 163 13.37 -9.97 5.58
C ALA A 163 14.73 -10.56 5.20
N ASN A 164 15.42 -11.23 6.12
CA ASN A 164 16.67 -11.94 5.82
C ASN A 164 16.42 -13.16 4.92
N GLU A 165 15.31 -13.88 5.11
CA GLU A 165 14.95 -15.07 4.31
C GLU A 165 14.35 -14.70 2.94
N TYR A 166 13.45 -13.71 2.91
CA TYR A 166 12.65 -13.32 1.73
C TYR A 166 13.12 -12.01 1.08
N GLY A 167 14.26 -11.50 1.54
CA GLY A 167 14.92 -10.27 1.11
C GLY A 167 15.29 -10.24 -0.37
N ALA A 168 15.65 -9.03 -0.84
CA ALA A 168 16.24 -8.88 -2.16
C ALA A 168 17.58 -9.65 -2.20
N THR A 169 17.70 -10.58 -3.14
CA THR A 169 19.00 -11.11 -3.55
C THR A 169 19.62 -10.16 -4.57
N ASN A 170 20.89 -10.37 -4.95
CA ASN A 170 21.57 -9.56 -5.96
C ASN A 170 20.87 -9.53 -7.35
N GLU A 171 19.79 -10.30 -7.57
CA GLU A 171 19.17 -10.48 -8.88
C GLU A 171 17.72 -9.96 -8.98
N THR A 172 16.99 -9.79 -7.87
CA THR A 172 15.60 -9.27 -7.88
C THR A 172 15.22 -8.59 -6.57
N GLN A 173 14.31 -7.60 -6.62
CA GLN A 173 13.58 -7.18 -5.41
C GLN A 173 12.94 -8.40 -4.74
N GLY A 174 13.17 -8.54 -3.44
CA GLY A 174 12.65 -9.64 -2.63
C GLY A 174 11.14 -9.59 -2.45
N ASP A 175 10.61 -10.61 -1.79
CA ASP A 175 9.21 -10.65 -1.39
C ASP A 175 8.94 -9.87 -0.10
N PHE A 176 9.99 -9.55 0.66
CA PHE A 176 9.94 -8.87 1.94
C PHE A 176 11.20 -8.03 2.10
N TYR A 177 11.07 -6.77 2.49
CA TYR A 177 12.21 -5.87 2.67
C TYR A 177 11.95 -4.94 3.85
N VAL A 178 12.99 -4.74 4.67
CA VAL A 178 12.98 -3.80 5.78
C VAL A 178 14.16 -2.86 5.65
N TYR A 179 13.93 -1.60 5.95
CA TYR A 179 14.90 -0.54 5.93
C TYR A 179 14.83 0.26 7.23
N PHE A 180 16.00 0.57 7.76
CA PHE A 180 16.19 1.48 8.87
C PHE A 180 17.34 2.42 8.52
N LEU A 181 17.13 3.72 8.70
CA LEU A 181 18.18 4.71 8.55
C LEU A 181 19.35 4.39 9.49
N GLU A 182 20.58 4.69 9.05
CA GLU A 182 21.81 4.25 9.73
C GLU A 182 21.86 4.63 11.22
N ARG A 183 21.35 5.82 11.59
CA ARG A 183 21.32 6.27 12.99
C ARG A 183 20.53 5.34 13.91
N LEU A 184 19.54 4.61 13.38
CA LEU A 184 18.75 3.65 14.16
C LEU A 184 19.53 2.38 14.52
N ASN A 185 20.65 2.10 13.85
CA ASN A 185 21.46 0.91 14.10
C ASN A 185 22.10 0.87 15.50
N THR A 186 21.99 1.94 16.29
CA THR A 186 22.44 2.00 17.68
C THR A 186 21.30 1.86 18.69
N VAL A 187 20.04 1.85 18.23
CA VAL A 187 18.86 1.66 19.10
C VAL A 187 18.91 0.26 19.71
N PRO A 188 18.96 0.11 21.05
CA PRO A 188 19.15 -1.19 21.69
C PRO A 188 18.15 -2.26 21.27
N GLU A 189 16.87 -1.89 21.09
CA GLU A 189 15.82 -2.81 20.66
C GLU A 189 16.08 -3.35 19.25
N LEU A 190 16.45 -2.49 18.29
CA LEU A 190 16.76 -2.92 16.93
C LEU A 190 18.03 -3.79 16.89
N VAL A 191 19.06 -3.44 17.67
CA VAL A 191 20.28 -4.23 17.79
C VAL A 191 19.98 -5.63 18.33
N ALA A 192 19.19 -5.72 19.40
CA ALA A 192 18.78 -6.99 19.98
C ALA A 192 17.97 -7.83 18.99
N ALA A 193 16.98 -7.24 18.33
CA ALA A 193 16.13 -7.93 17.37
C ALA A 193 16.92 -8.46 16.17
N ARG A 194 17.91 -7.71 15.67
CA ARG A 194 18.80 -8.20 14.59
C ARG A 194 19.67 -9.37 15.05
N ALA A 195 20.28 -9.27 16.22
CA ALA A 195 21.13 -10.33 16.76
C ALA A 195 20.35 -11.63 17.03
N GLU A 196 19.08 -11.51 17.42
CA GLU A 196 18.17 -12.66 17.57
C GLU A 196 17.73 -13.22 16.22
N ALA A 197 17.38 -12.36 15.26
CA ALA A 197 16.98 -12.78 13.91
C ALA A 197 18.09 -13.50 13.13
N GLU A 198 19.37 -13.26 13.43
CA GLU A 198 20.50 -14.00 12.86
C GLU A 198 20.58 -15.46 13.37
N GLN A 199 19.88 -15.79 14.46
CA GLN A 199 19.87 -17.10 15.09
C GLN A 199 18.63 -17.94 14.76
N ALA A 200 17.61 -17.32 14.16
CA ALA A 200 16.33 -17.93 13.79
C ALA A 200 16.44 -18.67 12.43
#